data_AF-A0AA37AZE5-F1
#
_entry.id   AF-A0AA37AZE5-F1
#
_cell.length_a   1.000
_cell.length_b   1.000
_cell.length_c   1.000
_cell.angle_alpha   90.00
_cell.angle_beta   90.00
_cell.angle_gamma   90.00
#
_symmetry.space_group_name_H-M   'P 1'
#
loop_
_entity.id
_entity.type
_entity.pdbx_description
1 polymer ?
#
loop_
_entity_poly.entity_id
_entity_poly.type
_entity_poly.pdbx_seq_one_letter_code
_entity_poly.pdbx_strand_id
1 'polypeptide(L)'
;MITNLLFSVLSGQFELFAGYELRRGDNDKKKIWGGSSHPDTYSHVEELQLILKKVGTYVAKVDGDFGGKTDLALKLFQSNAKTIPYRIKNGSTVTVKPTFHEAVSGKTTKATRRELAIWSSNTYQATGDLIRLKATTYSNIELNPSFKLLRNQHVTKGEFVVSVSLLPYIKTMNIEAKKLGLKIVINQSLRQLGIPPKGAVVTPAKRSQHYIGHAVDVNIVDGSNWNTSATFKAQKATNSAKLFIAAMKKAGLRWGGDFSKMDSPHFDRKLDASTFEYEAKHFFNQTSNSNNHILPLVI
;
A
#
# COMPACT_ATOMS: atom_id res chain seq x y z
N MET A 1 3.90 7.89 31.69
CA MET A 1 5.29 7.44 31.46
C MET A 1 5.73 7.57 29.99
N ILE A 2 4.96 7.12 29.00
CA ILE A 2 5.39 7.12 27.57
C ILE A 2 5.62 8.53 26.99
N THR A 3 4.88 9.55 27.41
CA THR A 3 4.99 10.92 26.88
C THR A 3 6.31 11.61 27.24
N ASN A 4 6.82 11.42 28.46
CA ASN A 4 8.10 12.01 28.88
C ASN A 4 9.31 11.32 28.23
N LEU A 5 9.22 10.01 27.98
CA LEU A 5 10.26 9.25 27.27
C LEU A 5 10.38 9.68 25.80
N LEU A 6 9.27 10.05 25.16
CA LEU A 6 9.28 10.49 23.76
C LEU A 6 9.91 11.89 23.59
N PHE A 7 9.63 12.80 24.52
CA PHE A 7 10.26 14.12 24.52
C PHE A 7 11.77 14.01 24.77
N SER A 8 12.19 13.14 25.70
CA SER A 8 13.61 12.91 25.99
C SER A 8 14.36 12.21 24.85
N VAL A 9 13.72 11.32 24.08
CA VAL A 9 14.33 10.72 22.88
C VAL A 9 14.55 11.74 21.77
N LEU A 10 13.62 12.67 21.60
CA LEU A 10 13.75 13.74 20.60
C LEU A 10 14.78 14.81 21.01
N SER A 11 14.94 15.05 22.32
CA SER A 11 15.98 15.94 22.86
C SER A 11 17.36 15.28 23.02
N GLY A 12 17.49 13.98 22.68
CA GLY A 12 18.74 13.23 22.76
C GLY A 12 19.16 12.80 24.18
N GLN A 13 18.24 12.89 25.14
CA GLN A 13 18.50 12.67 26.56
C GLN A 13 18.28 11.20 27.00
N PHE A 14 17.49 10.41 26.27
CA PHE A 14 17.32 8.95 26.46
C PHE A 14 17.07 8.26 25.11
N GLU A 15 17.54 7.02 24.90
CA GLU A 15 17.20 6.24 23.69
C GLU A 15 16.08 5.24 23.97
N LEU A 16 15.16 5.03 23.00
CA LEU A 16 14.20 3.93 23.06
C LEU A 16 14.95 2.61 23.30
N PHE A 17 14.35 1.73 24.10
CA PHE A 17 14.92 0.41 24.42
C PHE A 17 16.32 0.49 25.04
N ALA A 18 16.63 1.54 25.79
CA ALA A 18 17.96 1.79 26.37
C ALA A 18 19.11 1.78 25.32
N GLY A 19 18.80 2.01 24.04
CA GLY A 19 19.76 1.97 22.95
C GLY A 19 20.06 0.59 22.37
N TYR A 20 19.41 -0.47 22.87
CA TYR A 20 19.56 -1.81 22.29
C TYR A 20 19.01 -1.88 20.86
N GLU A 21 19.81 -2.46 19.96
CA GLU A 21 19.36 -2.88 18.62
C GLU A 21 18.62 -4.20 18.74
N LEU A 22 17.34 -4.11 19.11
CA LEU A 22 16.44 -5.25 19.18
C LEU A 22 16.33 -5.94 17.83
N ARG A 23 16.33 -7.27 17.85
CA ARG A 23 16.33 -8.13 16.66
C ARG A 23 15.63 -9.45 16.93
N ARG A 24 15.27 -10.15 15.84
CA ARG A 24 14.65 -11.47 15.93
C ARG A 24 15.49 -12.42 16.80
N GLY A 25 14.84 -13.05 17.78
CA GLY A 25 15.47 -13.90 18.79
C GLY A 25 15.59 -13.24 20.18
N ASP A 26 15.49 -11.92 20.25
CA ASP A 26 15.41 -11.20 21.52
C ASP A 26 14.10 -11.53 22.26
N ASN A 27 14.17 -11.58 23.59
CA ASN A 27 13.05 -12.04 24.41
C ASN A 27 13.16 -11.49 25.84
N ASP A 28 12.09 -10.83 26.29
CA ASP A 28 12.06 -10.16 27.60
C ASP A 28 12.16 -11.16 28.77
N LYS A 29 11.50 -12.33 28.67
CA LYS A 29 11.57 -13.36 29.73
C LYS A 29 12.96 -13.99 29.85
N LYS A 30 13.66 -14.10 28.72
CA LYS A 30 15.04 -14.60 28.68
C LYS A 30 16.06 -13.50 28.94
N LYS A 31 15.62 -12.25 29.11
CA LYS A 31 16.47 -11.06 29.28
C LYS A 31 17.46 -10.87 28.13
N ILE A 32 17.05 -11.26 26.91
CA ILE A 32 17.89 -11.16 25.71
C ILE A 32 17.50 -9.90 24.95
N TRP A 33 18.41 -8.94 24.86
CA TRP A 33 18.25 -7.70 24.10
C TRP A 33 19.52 -7.38 23.33
N GLY A 34 19.38 -7.04 22.05
CA GLY A 34 20.56 -6.88 21.20
C GLY A 34 21.32 -8.20 21.01
N GLY A 35 20.64 -9.34 21.09
CA GLY A 35 21.20 -10.69 20.96
C GLY A 35 22.12 -11.16 22.09
N SER A 36 22.11 -10.50 23.26
CA SER A 36 22.86 -10.95 24.44
C SER A 36 21.96 -10.92 25.68
N SER A 37 22.25 -11.80 26.64
CA SER A 37 21.54 -11.85 27.93
C SER A 37 22.07 -10.77 28.85
N HIS A 38 21.18 -10.12 29.61
CA HIS A 38 21.50 -9.05 30.54
C HIS A 38 20.95 -9.37 31.94
N PRO A 39 21.59 -8.87 33.02
CA PRO A 39 21.16 -9.14 34.39
C PRO A 39 19.84 -8.45 34.74
N ASP A 40 19.55 -7.32 34.10
CA ASP A 40 18.41 -6.46 34.40
C ASP A 40 17.06 -7.08 34.02
N THR A 41 15.98 -6.50 34.53
CA THR A 41 14.61 -6.89 34.19
C THR A 41 13.91 -5.72 33.52
N TYR A 42 13.84 -5.76 32.20
CA TYR A 42 13.14 -4.78 31.35
C TYR A 42 12.20 -5.49 30.38
N SER A 43 11.28 -4.75 29.77
CA SER A 43 10.32 -5.27 28.76
C SER A 43 10.46 -4.55 27.43
N HIS A 44 11.68 -4.52 26.88
CA HIS A 44 11.98 -3.76 25.66
C HIS A 44 11.28 -4.32 24.41
N VAL A 45 11.09 -5.64 24.34
CA VAL A 45 10.38 -6.26 23.21
C VAL A 45 8.88 -5.98 23.31
N GLU A 46 8.27 -6.07 24.49
CA GLU A 46 6.88 -5.64 24.69
C GLU A 46 6.69 -4.15 24.37
N GLU A 47 7.63 -3.29 24.77
CA GLU A 47 7.62 -1.87 24.44
C GLU A 47 7.61 -1.65 22.91
N LEU A 48 8.50 -2.33 22.17
CA LEU A 48 8.52 -2.28 20.71
C LEU A 48 7.19 -2.76 20.11
N GLN A 49 6.66 -3.90 20.56
CA GLN A 49 5.40 -4.45 20.07
C GLN A 49 4.23 -3.50 20.32
N LEU A 50 4.19 -2.80 21.47
CA LEU A 50 3.18 -1.79 21.78
C LEU A 50 3.29 -0.57 20.85
N ILE A 51 4.51 -0.09 20.56
CA ILE A 51 4.73 1.00 19.61
C ILE A 51 4.26 0.60 18.21
N LEU A 52 4.70 -0.56 17.71
CA LEU A 52 4.30 -1.05 16.37
C LEU A 52 2.79 -1.30 16.27
N LYS A 53 2.14 -1.68 17.38
CA LYS A 53 0.68 -1.84 17.44
C LYS A 53 -0.05 -0.50 17.35
N LYS A 54 0.47 0.55 18.02
CA LYS A 54 -0.06 1.92 17.92
C LYS A 54 0.13 2.51 16.52
N VAL A 55 1.28 2.24 15.90
CA VAL A 55 1.57 2.61 14.51
C VAL A 55 0.70 1.84 13.52
N GLY A 56 0.19 0.66 13.90
CA GLY A 56 -0.72 -0.14 13.07
C GLY A 56 -0.02 -1.17 12.18
N THR A 57 1.25 -1.48 12.42
CA THR A 57 1.98 -2.55 11.70
C THR A 57 2.02 -3.87 12.45
N TYR A 58 1.78 -3.87 13.77
CA TYR A 58 1.71 -5.09 14.58
C TYR A 58 0.28 -5.45 14.97
N VAL A 59 -0.17 -6.60 14.48
CA VAL A 59 -1.58 -7.04 14.60
C VAL A 59 -1.75 -8.23 15.55
N ALA A 60 -0.64 -8.74 16.10
CA ALA A 60 -0.63 -9.88 17.00
C ALA A 60 -0.73 -9.46 18.48
N LYS A 61 -0.65 -10.46 19.36
CA LYS A 61 -0.58 -10.27 20.81
C LYS A 61 0.80 -9.74 21.19
N VAL A 62 0.83 -8.87 22.19
CA VAL A 62 2.06 -8.41 22.85
C VAL A 62 2.44 -9.47 23.87
N ASP A 63 3.67 -10.00 23.76
CA ASP A 63 4.14 -11.15 24.53
C ASP A 63 5.63 -11.11 24.91
N GLY A 64 6.35 -10.06 24.50
CA GLY A 64 7.77 -9.89 24.79
C GLY A 64 8.69 -10.82 24.01
N ASP A 65 8.18 -11.50 22.98
CA ASP A 65 8.96 -12.35 22.08
C ASP A 65 9.22 -11.67 20.73
N PHE A 66 10.50 -11.47 20.39
CA PHE A 66 10.88 -10.95 19.08
C PHE A 66 10.93 -12.12 18.08
N GLY A 67 9.76 -12.70 17.83
CA GLY A 67 9.55 -13.74 16.83
C GLY A 67 9.31 -13.18 15.41
N GLY A 68 8.90 -14.06 14.49
CA GLY A 68 8.69 -13.69 13.08
C GLY A 68 7.61 -12.62 12.86
N LYS A 69 6.59 -12.54 13.73
CA LYS A 69 5.53 -11.52 13.63
C LYS A 69 6.05 -10.13 14.02
N THR A 70 6.91 -10.06 15.04
CA THR A 70 7.56 -8.80 15.47
C THR A 70 8.54 -8.32 14.39
N ASP A 71 9.33 -9.23 13.81
CA ASP A 71 10.23 -8.96 12.67
C ASP A 71 9.48 -8.40 11.45
N LEU A 72 8.39 -9.05 11.04
CA LEU A 72 7.56 -8.59 9.94
C LEU A 72 6.97 -7.19 10.21
N ALA A 73 6.43 -6.95 11.40
CA ALA A 73 5.84 -5.65 11.74
C ALA A 73 6.86 -4.52 11.78
N LEU A 74 8.10 -4.80 12.21
CA LEU A 74 9.18 -3.83 12.17
C LEU A 74 9.63 -3.54 10.73
N LYS A 75 9.74 -4.56 9.89
CA LYS A 75 10.04 -4.39 8.46
C LYS A 75 8.95 -3.59 7.74
N LEU A 76 7.68 -3.87 8.03
CA LEU A 76 6.55 -3.09 7.52
C LEU A 76 6.67 -1.62 7.93
N PHE A 77 6.96 -1.35 9.20
CA PHE A 77 7.19 0.02 9.69
C PHE A 77 8.33 0.72 8.93
N GLN A 78 9.51 0.10 8.87
CA GLN A 78 10.67 0.62 8.17
C GLN A 78 10.35 0.92 6.69
N SER A 79 9.65 0.01 6.02
CA SER A 79 9.21 0.20 4.63
C SER A 79 8.25 1.37 4.48
N ASN A 80 7.27 1.51 5.38
CA ASN A 80 6.29 2.60 5.33
C ASN A 80 6.96 3.96 5.57
N ALA A 81 7.81 4.02 6.61
CA ALA A 81 8.60 5.19 6.95
C ALA A 81 9.51 5.64 5.80
N LYS A 82 10.05 4.70 5.03
CA LYS A 82 10.93 4.95 3.88
C LYS A 82 10.20 5.41 2.62
N THR A 83 9.05 4.80 2.30
CA THR A 83 8.50 4.85 0.94
C THR A 83 7.15 5.55 0.81
N ILE A 84 6.35 5.60 1.88
CA ILE A 84 4.99 6.15 1.83
C ILE A 84 5.04 7.59 2.35
N PRO A 85 4.56 8.59 1.60
CA PRO A 85 4.58 9.99 2.03
C PRO A 85 3.33 10.38 2.85
N TYR A 86 2.49 9.42 3.22
CA TYR A 86 1.22 9.65 3.93
C TYR A 86 1.24 9.01 5.32
N ARG A 87 0.61 9.67 6.30
CA ARG A 87 0.36 9.13 7.65
C ARG A 87 -1.08 9.41 8.03
N ILE A 88 -1.66 8.61 8.93
CA ILE A 88 -2.87 9.01 9.64
C ILE A 88 -2.47 9.70 10.94
N LYS A 89 -2.99 10.90 11.16
CA LYS A 89 -2.89 11.66 12.41
C LYS A 89 -4.28 12.08 12.82
N ASN A 90 -4.75 11.63 13.99
CA ASN A 90 -6.07 11.95 14.53
C ASN A 90 -7.21 11.69 13.51
N GLY A 91 -7.16 10.53 12.83
CA GLY A 91 -8.15 10.13 11.83
C GLY A 91 -8.03 10.80 10.45
N SER A 92 -7.14 11.79 10.31
CA SER A 92 -6.92 12.51 9.04
C SER A 92 -5.63 12.07 8.37
N THR A 93 -5.60 12.11 7.04
CA THR A 93 -4.38 11.86 6.27
C THR A 93 -3.55 13.14 6.18
N VAL A 94 -2.28 13.03 6.58
CA VAL A 94 -1.29 14.09 6.47
C VAL A 94 -0.17 13.65 5.53
N THR A 95 0.40 14.60 4.79
CA THR A 95 1.58 14.37 3.97
C THR A 95 2.83 14.66 4.79
N VAL A 96 3.75 13.71 4.84
CA VAL A 96 5.02 13.81 5.57
C VAL A 96 6.13 13.34 4.65
N LYS A 97 7.18 14.14 4.49
CA LYS A 97 8.37 13.73 3.75
C LYS A 97 9.05 12.57 4.49
N PRO A 98 9.26 11.40 3.86
CA PRO A 98 9.99 10.29 4.46
C PRO A 98 11.37 10.72 4.99
N THR A 99 11.65 10.42 6.26
CA THR A 99 12.93 10.73 6.93
C THR A 99 13.79 9.49 7.18
N PHE A 100 13.22 8.30 7.04
CA PHE A 100 13.93 7.04 7.20
C PHE A 100 14.57 6.59 5.88
N HIS A 101 15.89 6.41 5.87
CA HIS A 101 16.65 6.11 4.66
C HIS A 101 17.42 4.77 4.70
N GLU A 102 17.52 4.13 5.86
CA GLU A 102 18.23 2.86 6.02
C GLU A 102 17.52 1.68 5.33
N ALA A 103 18.17 0.51 5.35
CA ALA A 103 17.60 -0.73 4.84
C ALA A 103 16.45 -1.24 5.74
N VAL A 104 15.53 -1.99 5.12
CA VAL A 104 14.45 -2.68 5.83
C VAL A 104 15.02 -3.96 6.46
N SER A 105 15.66 -3.81 7.62
CA SER A 105 16.49 -4.84 8.25
C SER A 105 15.73 -5.72 9.25
N GLY A 106 14.60 -5.26 9.79
CA GLY A 106 13.94 -5.91 10.93
C GLY A 106 14.70 -5.76 12.25
N LYS A 107 15.57 -4.75 12.36
CA LYS A 107 16.31 -4.42 13.58
C LYS A 107 16.02 -2.99 14.04
N THR A 108 15.97 -2.74 15.34
CA THR A 108 15.81 -1.37 15.87
C THR A 108 17.14 -0.61 15.87
N THR A 109 17.73 -0.41 14.70
CA THR A 109 18.92 0.45 14.51
C THR A 109 18.70 1.85 15.11
N LYS A 110 19.77 2.63 15.30
CA LYS A 110 19.65 4.01 15.81
C LYS A 110 18.65 4.84 14.99
N ALA A 111 18.70 4.77 13.65
CA ALA A 111 17.73 5.48 12.80
C ALA A 111 16.31 4.92 12.96
N THR A 112 16.16 3.61 13.10
CA THR A 112 14.83 2.99 13.33
C THR A 112 14.23 3.45 14.65
N ARG A 113 15.01 3.50 15.73
CA ARG A 113 14.56 4.02 17.04
C ARG A 113 14.16 5.49 16.96
N ARG A 114 14.98 6.32 16.30
CA ARG A 114 14.65 7.74 16.06
C ARG A 114 13.33 7.90 15.31
N GLU A 115 13.13 7.12 14.25
CA GLU A 115 11.90 7.16 13.46
C GLU A 115 10.69 6.68 14.30
N LEU A 116 10.81 5.59 15.07
CA LEU A 116 9.76 5.13 15.98
C LEU A 116 9.36 6.21 17.00
N ALA A 117 10.33 6.97 17.51
CA ALA A 117 10.09 8.07 18.44
C ALA A 117 9.35 9.24 17.77
N ILE A 118 9.75 9.62 16.54
CA ILE A 118 9.07 10.65 15.74
C ILE A 118 7.61 10.28 15.50
N TRP A 119 7.36 9.02 15.12
CA TRP A 119 6.00 8.55 14.86
C TRP A 119 5.14 8.50 16.12
N SER A 120 5.71 8.01 17.21
CA SER A 120 5.03 7.89 18.49
C SER A 120 4.68 9.26 19.09
N SER A 121 5.57 10.25 18.99
CA SER A 121 5.33 11.62 19.48
C SER A 121 4.26 12.35 18.67
N ASN A 122 4.17 12.05 17.37
CA ASN A 122 3.18 12.65 16.47
C ASN A 122 1.88 11.85 16.38
N THR A 123 1.74 10.76 17.14
CA THR A 123 0.62 9.82 17.09
C THR A 123 0.31 9.34 15.66
N TYR A 124 1.35 9.16 14.85
CA TYR A 124 1.20 8.69 13.47
C TYR A 124 0.84 7.21 13.41
N GLN A 125 -0.09 6.88 12.52
CA GLN A 125 -0.38 5.52 12.09
C GLN A 125 -0.02 5.33 10.62
N ALA A 126 0.38 4.11 10.27
CA ALA A 126 0.76 3.73 8.94
C ALA A 126 -0.47 3.67 8.03
N THR A 127 -0.29 4.06 6.77
CA THR A 127 -1.31 3.98 5.73
C THR A 127 -0.66 3.59 4.40
N GLY A 128 -1.48 3.33 3.40
CA GLY A 128 -1.08 2.96 2.06
C GLY A 128 -0.79 4.15 1.16
N ASP A 129 -0.50 3.85 -0.09
CA ASP A 129 -0.27 4.83 -1.15
C ASP A 129 -1.50 5.01 -2.05
N LEU A 130 -2.69 4.62 -1.57
CA LEU A 130 -3.92 4.73 -2.31
C LEU A 130 -4.37 6.19 -2.42
N ILE A 131 -4.86 6.54 -3.60
CA ILE A 131 -5.46 7.83 -3.93
C ILE A 131 -6.83 7.63 -4.56
N ARG A 132 -7.71 8.63 -4.40
CA ARG A 132 -8.99 8.71 -5.11
C ARG A 132 -8.82 9.58 -6.34
N LEU A 133 -9.44 9.15 -7.43
CA LEU A 133 -9.51 9.87 -8.70
C LEU A 133 -10.97 10.03 -9.10
N LYS A 134 -11.35 11.25 -9.49
CA LYS A 134 -12.66 11.52 -10.09
C LYS A 134 -12.60 11.22 -11.58
N ALA A 135 -13.52 10.38 -12.08
CA ALA A 135 -13.57 10.08 -13.51
C ALA A 135 -13.81 11.34 -14.35
N THR A 136 -14.59 12.28 -13.84
CA THR A 136 -14.90 13.56 -14.51
C THR A 136 -13.71 14.50 -14.70
N THR A 137 -12.56 14.25 -14.04
CA THR A 137 -11.29 14.94 -14.31
C THR A 137 -10.75 14.61 -15.71
N TYR A 138 -11.14 13.46 -16.27
CA TYR A 138 -10.58 12.91 -17.49
C TYR A 138 -11.61 12.98 -18.64
N SER A 139 -11.22 13.57 -19.77
CA SER A 139 -12.13 13.76 -20.92
C SER A 139 -12.51 12.47 -21.65
N ASN A 140 -11.68 11.43 -21.54
CA ASN A 140 -11.82 10.18 -22.29
C ASN A 140 -11.85 8.94 -21.38
N ILE A 141 -12.05 9.14 -20.07
CA ILE A 141 -12.23 8.06 -19.10
C ILE A 141 -13.58 8.22 -18.43
N GLU A 142 -14.35 7.14 -18.37
CA GLU A 142 -15.60 7.06 -17.61
C GLU A 142 -15.65 5.79 -16.76
N LEU A 143 -16.50 5.77 -15.74
CA LEU A 143 -16.76 4.54 -14.99
C LEU A 143 -17.89 3.79 -15.66
N ASN A 144 -17.77 2.46 -15.71
CA ASN A 144 -18.89 1.60 -16.09
C ASN A 144 -20.10 1.91 -15.18
N PRO A 145 -21.35 1.97 -15.69
CA PRO A 145 -22.53 2.16 -14.85
C PRO A 145 -22.68 1.13 -13.71
N SER A 146 -22.15 -0.08 -13.90
CA SER A 146 -22.09 -1.16 -12.90
C SER A 146 -20.77 -1.17 -12.10
N PHE A 147 -19.95 -0.12 -12.18
CA PHE A 147 -18.72 0.00 -11.42
C PHE A 147 -19.01 -0.09 -9.92
N LYS A 148 -18.40 -1.08 -9.27
CA LYS A 148 -18.60 -1.32 -7.84
C LYS A 148 -17.82 -0.29 -7.02
N LEU A 149 -18.55 0.56 -6.30
CA LEU A 149 -17.95 1.47 -5.33
C LEU A 149 -17.18 0.70 -4.26
N LEU A 150 -15.95 1.15 -3.99
CA LEU A 150 -15.11 0.60 -2.93
C LEU A 150 -15.78 0.83 -1.56
N ARG A 151 -15.78 -0.17 -0.67
CA ARG A 151 -16.35 0.00 0.68
C ARG A 151 -15.37 0.74 1.58
N ASN A 152 -15.28 2.05 1.38
CA ASN A 152 -14.62 3.02 2.24
C ASN A 152 -15.51 4.27 2.26
N GLN A 153 -15.89 4.72 3.45
CA GLN A 153 -16.86 5.82 3.64
C GLN A 153 -16.42 7.16 3.02
N HIS A 154 -15.13 7.33 2.73
CA HIS A 154 -14.56 8.54 2.13
C HIS A 154 -14.44 8.46 0.60
N VAL A 155 -14.86 7.36 -0.02
CA VAL A 155 -14.90 7.20 -1.49
C VAL A 155 -16.33 7.39 -1.97
N THR A 156 -16.52 8.29 -2.93
CA THR A 156 -17.86 8.70 -3.39
C THR A 156 -18.16 8.21 -4.82
N LYS A 157 -19.44 8.25 -5.21
CA LYS A 157 -19.87 7.86 -6.56
C LYS A 157 -19.15 8.73 -7.60
N GLY A 158 -18.65 8.11 -8.67
CA GLY A 158 -17.84 8.80 -9.69
C GLY A 158 -16.34 8.76 -9.42
N GLU A 159 -15.92 8.22 -8.28
CA GLU A 159 -14.51 8.03 -7.94
C GLU A 159 -14.06 6.57 -8.08
N PHE A 160 -12.79 6.39 -8.44
CA PHE A 160 -12.11 5.10 -8.42
C PHE A 160 -10.79 5.24 -7.65
N VAL A 161 -10.28 4.11 -7.16
CA VAL A 161 -9.14 4.09 -6.23
C VAL A 161 -8.00 3.28 -6.83
N VAL A 162 -6.82 3.87 -6.85
CA VAL A 162 -5.59 3.25 -7.34
C VAL A 162 -4.44 3.64 -6.41
N SER A 163 -3.32 2.94 -6.52
CA SER A 163 -2.04 3.42 -6.01
C SER A 163 -1.62 4.69 -6.72
N VAL A 164 -1.03 5.64 -6.00
CA VAL A 164 -0.42 6.85 -6.58
C VAL A 164 0.59 6.50 -7.69
N SER A 165 1.22 5.34 -7.58
CA SER A 165 2.20 4.84 -8.53
C SER A 165 1.59 4.48 -9.91
N LEU A 166 0.26 4.35 -10.00
CA LEU A 166 -0.49 4.13 -11.24
C LEU A 166 -1.00 5.44 -11.87
N LEU A 167 -0.99 6.56 -11.14
CA LEU A 167 -1.50 7.85 -11.60
C LEU A 167 -0.89 8.33 -12.93
N PRO A 168 0.44 8.27 -13.17
CA PRO A 168 1.02 8.69 -14.44
C PRO A 168 0.45 7.91 -15.63
N TYR A 169 0.13 6.63 -15.42
CA TYR A 169 -0.42 5.76 -16.44
C TYR A 169 -1.89 6.06 -16.70
N ILE A 170 -2.68 6.36 -15.67
CA ILE A 170 -4.07 6.81 -15.86
C ILE A 170 -4.12 8.12 -16.67
N LYS A 171 -3.21 9.06 -16.38
CA LYS A 171 -3.08 10.29 -17.19
C LYS A 171 -2.70 9.97 -18.64
N THR A 172 -1.77 9.04 -18.84
CA THR A 172 -1.35 8.58 -20.18
C THR A 172 -2.49 7.90 -20.93
N MET A 173 -3.29 7.04 -20.26
CA MET A 173 -4.49 6.44 -20.84
C MET A 173 -5.45 7.50 -21.36
N ASN A 174 -5.75 8.54 -20.57
CA ASN A 174 -6.63 9.61 -21.02
C ASN A 174 -6.07 10.35 -22.25
N ILE A 175 -4.77 10.68 -22.24
CA ILE A 175 -4.11 11.39 -23.34
C ILE A 175 -4.14 10.56 -24.63
N GLU A 176 -3.75 9.29 -24.57
CA GLU A 176 -3.71 8.42 -25.75
C GLU A 176 -5.11 8.08 -26.26
N ALA A 177 -6.08 7.87 -25.35
CA ALA A 177 -7.47 7.68 -25.74
C ALA A 177 -8.01 8.91 -26.49
N LYS A 178 -7.72 10.12 -26.00
CA LYS A 178 -8.10 11.37 -26.68
C LYS A 178 -7.50 11.47 -28.07
N LYS A 179 -6.20 11.19 -28.23
CA LYS A 179 -5.51 11.22 -29.53
C LYS A 179 -6.12 10.26 -30.55
N LEU A 180 -6.56 9.09 -30.07
CA LEU A 180 -7.09 8.01 -30.90
C LEU A 180 -8.62 8.04 -31.06
N GLY A 181 -9.31 9.03 -30.50
CA GLY A 181 -10.78 9.12 -30.54
C GLY A 181 -11.49 8.04 -29.72
N LEU A 182 -10.82 7.45 -28.73
CA LEU A 182 -11.32 6.36 -27.90
C LEU A 182 -11.98 6.87 -26.61
N LYS A 183 -12.88 6.06 -26.07
CA LYS A 183 -13.32 6.14 -24.67
C LYS A 183 -12.80 4.93 -23.90
N ILE A 184 -12.30 5.17 -22.69
CA ILE A 184 -11.83 4.13 -21.77
C ILE A 184 -12.83 4.01 -20.63
N VAL A 185 -13.54 2.89 -20.60
CA VAL A 185 -14.57 2.63 -19.59
C VAL A 185 -13.98 1.75 -18.51
N ILE A 186 -13.74 2.29 -17.31
CA ILE A 186 -13.18 1.54 -16.18
C ILE A 186 -14.27 0.66 -15.57
N ASN A 187 -14.04 -0.65 -15.58
CA ASN A 187 -14.91 -1.65 -14.97
C ASN A 187 -14.50 -1.95 -13.53
N GLN A 188 -13.19 -2.03 -13.27
CA GLN A 188 -12.64 -2.34 -11.94
C GLN A 188 -11.32 -1.59 -11.70
N SER A 189 -11.03 -1.30 -10.43
CA SER A 189 -9.77 -0.71 -9.96
C SER A 189 -9.27 -1.48 -8.72
N LEU A 190 -9.00 -0.82 -7.58
CA LEU A 190 -8.67 -1.53 -6.33
C LEU A 190 -9.75 -2.57 -5.99
N ARG A 191 -9.33 -3.83 -5.80
CA ARG A 191 -10.18 -4.88 -5.26
C ARG A 191 -9.95 -4.97 -3.75
N GLN A 192 -11.04 -4.90 -3.00
CA GLN A 192 -11.04 -5.13 -1.56
C GLN A 192 -11.18 -6.63 -1.26
N LEU A 193 -10.30 -7.15 -0.41
CA LEU A 193 -10.46 -8.47 0.19
C LEU A 193 -11.45 -8.41 1.36
N GLY A 194 -12.13 -9.53 1.63
CA GLY A 194 -12.98 -9.65 2.81
C GLY A 194 -12.19 -9.30 4.07
N ILE A 195 -12.80 -8.53 4.97
CA ILE A 195 -12.19 -8.08 6.22
C ILE A 195 -12.24 -9.26 7.20
N PRO A 196 -11.13 -9.93 7.56
CA PRO A 196 -11.13 -10.81 8.72
C PRO A 196 -11.27 -9.95 10.00
N PRO A 197 -11.85 -10.49 11.09
CA PRO A 197 -12.08 -9.74 12.31
C PRO A 197 -10.78 -9.12 12.86
N LYS A 198 -10.86 -7.84 13.23
CA LYS A 198 -9.80 -6.97 13.82
C LYS A 198 -8.36 -7.31 13.41
N GLY A 199 -7.95 -6.76 12.26
CA GLY A 199 -6.55 -6.43 11.98
C GLY A 199 -5.67 -7.57 11.44
N ALA A 200 -6.13 -8.81 11.37
CA ALA A 200 -5.38 -9.83 10.65
C ALA A 200 -5.39 -9.49 9.14
N VAL A 201 -4.25 -9.37 8.47
CA VAL A 201 -4.23 -9.38 7.00
C VAL A 201 -4.02 -10.84 6.59
N VAL A 202 -5.07 -11.51 6.11
CA VAL A 202 -4.88 -12.80 5.46
C VAL A 202 -4.22 -12.57 4.11
N THR A 203 -3.04 -13.16 3.92
CA THR A 203 -2.43 -13.25 2.60
C THR A 203 -3.32 -14.12 1.72
N PRO A 204 -3.92 -13.59 0.64
CA PRO A 204 -4.79 -14.39 -0.22
C PRO A 204 -3.96 -15.45 -0.95
N ALA A 205 -4.53 -16.64 -1.14
CA ALA A 205 -3.92 -17.72 -1.93
C ALA A 205 -3.65 -17.33 -3.40
N LYS A 206 -4.27 -16.25 -3.89
CA LYS A 206 -4.01 -15.62 -5.20
C LYS A 206 -3.60 -14.16 -5.00
N ARG A 207 -2.44 -13.75 -5.52
CA ARG A 207 -1.89 -12.39 -5.36
C ARG A 207 -2.13 -11.58 -6.64
N SER A 208 -3.19 -10.78 -6.65
CA SER A 208 -3.59 -9.91 -7.77
C SER A 208 -3.06 -8.48 -7.64
N GLN A 209 -2.62 -7.88 -8.74
CA GLN A 209 -2.23 -6.47 -8.79
C GLN A 209 -3.37 -5.51 -8.41
N HIS A 210 -4.63 -5.92 -8.56
CA HIS A 210 -5.78 -5.16 -8.05
C HIS A 210 -5.78 -5.02 -6.53
N TYR A 211 -5.20 -5.95 -5.77
CA TYR A 211 -5.19 -5.88 -4.30
C TYR A 211 -4.19 -4.84 -3.77
N ILE A 212 -3.27 -4.38 -4.61
CA ILE A 212 -2.30 -3.34 -4.26
C ILE A 212 -2.59 -2.02 -5.01
N GLY A 213 -3.71 -1.93 -5.74
CA GLY A 213 -4.10 -0.75 -6.52
C GLY A 213 -3.25 -0.51 -7.76
N HIS A 214 -2.57 -1.54 -8.29
CA HIS A 214 -1.69 -1.46 -9.47
C HIS A 214 -2.36 -1.83 -10.78
N ALA A 215 -3.65 -2.16 -10.75
CA ALA A 215 -4.37 -2.62 -11.93
C ALA A 215 -5.71 -1.92 -12.10
N VAL A 216 -6.12 -1.82 -13.36
CA VAL A 216 -7.45 -1.43 -13.80
C VAL A 216 -7.93 -2.42 -14.85
N ASP A 217 -9.22 -2.76 -14.79
CA ASP A 217 -9.88 -3.49 -15.87
C ASP A 217 -10.73 -2.49 -16.64
N VAL A 218 -10.50 -2.37 -17.94
CA VAL A 218 -11.12 -1.36 -18.80
C VAL A 218 -11.70 -1.98 -20.07
N ASN A 219 -12.77 -1.39 -20.59
CA ASN A 219 -13.17 -1.57 -21.98
C ASN A 219 -12.62 -0.43 -22.82
N ILE A 220 -12.05 -0.77 -23.98
CA ILE A 220 -11.59 0.21 -24.98
C ILE A 220 -12.70 0.37 -26.03
N VAL A 221 -13.33 1.54 -26.06
CA VAL A 221 -14.50 1.81 -26.90
C VAL A 221 -14.11 2.77 -28.03
N ASP A 222 -14.42 2.36 -29.26
CA ASP A 222 -14.10 3.07 -30.50
C ASP A 222 -15.41 3.32 -31.29
N GLY A 223 -16.00 4.50 -31.10
CA GLY A 223 -17.35 4.79 -31.57
C GLY A 223 -18.37 3.83 -30.93
N SER A 224 -19.04 3.03 -31.77
CA SER A 224 -19.97 1.97 -31.33
C SER A 224 -19.28 0.63 -31.02
N ASN A 225 -17.99 0.49 -31.35
CA ASN A 225 -17.26 -0.76 -31.20
C ASN A 225 -16.69 -0.91 -29.78
N TRP A 226 -17.17 -1.92 -29.06
CA TRP A 226 -16.58 -2.34 -27.79
C TRP A 226 -15.52 -3.41 -28.06
N ASN A 227 -14.26 -3.10 -27.79
CA ASN A 227 -13.16 -4.06 -27.93
C ASN A 227 -13.15 -5.00 -26.72
N THR A 228 -14.03 -6.00 -26.76
CA THR A 228 -14.17 -7.03 -25.72
C THR A 228 -13.14 -8.14 -25.88
N SER A 229 -13.05 -9.05 -24.91
CA SER A 229 -12.24 -10.27 -25.02
C SER A 229 -12.60 -11.12 -26.23
N ALA A 230 -13.88 -11.17 -26.62
CA ALA A 230 -14.30 -11.87 -27.83
C ALA A 230 -13.74 -11.20 -29.10
N THR A 231 -13.78 -9.86 -29.14
CA THR A 231 -13.24 -9.05 -30.24
C THR A 231 -11.73 -9.29 -30.41
N PHE A 232 -10.96 -9.32 -29.31
CA PHE A 232 -9.53 -9.60 -29.34
C PHE A 232 -9.21 -11.04 -29.77
N LYS A 233 -9.93 -12.04 -29.24
CA LYS A 233 -9.78 -13.45 -29.64
C LYS A 233 -10.06 -13.67 -31.13
N ALA A 234 -11.09 -13.00 -31.66
CA ALA A 234 -11.44 -13.06 -33.07
C ALA A 234 -10.54 -12.18 -33.96
N GLN A 235 -9.53 -11.50 -33.40
CA GLN A 235 -8.64 -10.57 -34.10
C GLN A 235 -9.36 -9.37 -34.78
N LYS A 236 -10.59 -9.07 -34.35
CA LYS A 236 -11.45 -8.00 -34.90
C LYS A 236 -11.32 -6.67 -34.15
N ALA A 237 -10.34 -6.54 -33.25
CA ALA A 237 -10.14 -5.29 -32.52
C ALA A 237 -9.75 -4.16 -33.48
N THR A 238 -10.26 -2.96 -33.21
CA THR A 238 -10.01 -1.80 -34.06
C THR A 238 -8.53 -1.41 -34.05
N ASN A 239 -8.09 -0.74 -35.12
CA ASN A 239 -6.70 -0.29 -35.20
C ASN A 239 -6.34 0.70 -34.09
N SER A 240 -7.26 1.61 -33.75
CA SER A 240 -7.10 2.55 -32.63
C SER A 240 -6.93 1.81 -31.30
N ALA A 241 -7.72 0.76 -31.04
CA ALA A 241 -7.56 -0.04 -29.81
C ALA A 241 -6.20 -0.75 -29.74
N LYS A 242 -5.71 -1.28 -30.86
CA LYS A 242 -4.36 -1.89 -30.95
C LYS A 242 -3.25 -0.86 -30.69
N LEU A 243 -3.37 0.34 -31.27
CA LEU A 243 -2.42 1.45 -31.05
C LEU A 243 -2.43 1.92 -29.59
N PHE A 244 -3.60 2.02 -28.97
CA PHE A 244 -3.74 2.34 -27.56
C PHE A 244 -3.02 1.32 -26.65
N ILE A 245 -3.24 0.02 -26.89
CA ILE A 245 -2.56 -1.06 -26.15
C ILE A 245 -1.04 -0.94 -26.32
N ALA A 246 -0.56 -0.73 -27.55
CA ALA A 246 0.86 -0.56 -27.83
C ALA A 246 1.45 0.64 -27.07
N ALA A 247 0.73 1.76 -27.00
CA ALA A 247 1.14 2.94 -26.24
C ALA A 247 1.21 2.65 -24.73
N MET A 248 0.24 1.95 -24.16
CA MET A 248 0.26 1.57 -22.74
C MET A 248 1.40 0.60 -22.41
N LYS A 249 1.67 -0.36 -23.29
CA LYS A 249 2.83 -1.27 -23.17
C LYS A 249 4.15 -0.51 -23.25
N LYS A 250 4.28 0.43 -24.19
CA LYS A 250 5.45 1.31 -24.31
C LYS A 250 5.65 2.18 -23.07
N ALA A 251 4.57 2.63 -22.42
CA ALA A 251 4.65 3.36 -21.16
C ALA A 251 5.12 2.50 -19.97
N GLY A 252 5.08 1.16 -20.11
CA GLY A 252 5.54 0.21 -19.09
C GLY A 252 4.43 -0.56 -18.38
N LEU A 253 3.17 -0.49 -18.85
CA LEU A 253 2.12 -1.37 -18.36
C LEU A 253 2.18 -2.74 -19.04
N ARG A 254 1.76 -3.75 -18.30
CA ARG A 254 1.36 -5.02 -18.90
C ARG A 254 -0.08 -4.92 -19.35
N TRP A 255 -0.41 -5.64 -20.42
CA TRP A 255 -1.77 -5.84 -20.87
C TRP A 255 -2.14 -7.31 -20.73
N GLY A 256 -3.28 -7.62 -20.11
CA GLY A 256 -3.69 -8.99 -19.84
C GLY A 256 -4.05 -9.79 -21.09
N GLY A 257 -4.19 -9.13 -22.23
CA GLY A 257 -4.30 -9.81 -23.53
C GLY A 257 -3.05 -10.62 -23.91
N ASP A 258 -1.88 -10.27 -23.37
CA ASP A 258 -0.61 -10.98 -23.58
C ASP A 258 -0.39 -12.12 -22.56
N PHE A 259 -1.30 -12.31 -21.60
CA PHE A 259 -1.13 -13.35 -20.57
C PHE A 259 -1.48 -14.73 -21.11
N SER A 260 -0.87 -15.77 -20.53
CA SER A 260 -1.14 -17.18 -20.88
C SER A 260 -2.64 -17.51 -20.83
N LYS A 261 -3.32 -17.01 -19.79
CA LYS A 261 -4.77 -16.89 -19.75
C LYS A 261 -5.15 -15.46 -20.08
N MET A 262 -5.59 -15.25 -21.32
CA MET A 262 -5.99 -13.95 -21.84
C MET A 262 -7.05 -13.28 -20.94
N ASP A 263 -6.75 -12.04 -20.55
CA ASP A 263 -7.60 -11.13 -19.78
C ASP A 263 -7.53 -9.72 -20.38
N SER A 264 -8.10 -9.55 -21.58
CA SER A 264 -7.93 -8.33 -22.38
C SER A 264 -8.44 -7.02 -21.77
N PRO A 265 -9.39 -6.99 -20.82
CA PRO A 265 -9.69 -5.76 -20.10
C PRO A 265 -8.56 -5.28 -19.19
N HIS A 266 -7.68 -6.18 -18.77
CA HIS A 266 -6.72 -5.93 -17.69
C HIS A 266 -5.51 -5.13 -18.15
N PHE A 267 -5.16 -4.10 -17.39
CA PHE A 267 -3.86 -3.43 -17.43
C PHE A 267 -3.28 -3.32 -16.03
N ASP A 268 -1.98 -3.57 -15.91
CA ASP A 268 -1.31 -3.43 -14.62
C ASP A 268 0.13 -2.97 -14.70
N ARG A 269 0.57 -2.32 -13.62
CA ARG A 269 1.99 -2.10 -13.33
C ARG A 269 2.50 -3.24 -12.44
N LYS A 270 3.25 -4.17 -13.03
CA LYS A 270 3.73 -5.37 -12.34
C LYS A 270 4.54 -5.00 -11.09
N LEU A 271 4.13 -5.54 -9.95
CA LEU A 271 4.96 -5.74 -8.78
C LEU A 271 5.00 -7.25 -8.50
N ASP A 272 6.20 -7.83 -8.37
CA ASP A 272 6.35 -9.27 -8.18
C ASP A 272 5.70 -9.69 -6.85
N ALA A 273 4.72 -10.57 -6.94
CA ALA A 273 3.95 -11.03 -5.81
C ALA A 273 4.79 -11.77 -4.76
N SER A 274 5.93 -12.36 -5.12
CA SER A 274 6.82 -13.07 -4.20
C SER A 274 7.68 -12.16 -3.32
N THR A 275 7.69 -10.86 -3.62
CA THR A 275 8.55 -9.89 -2.94
C THR A 275 7.91 -9.31 -1.69
N PHE A 276 8.78 -8.83 -0.78
CA PHE A 276 8.35 -8.10 0.41
C PHE A 276 7.68 -6.78 0.04
N GLU A 277 8.09 -6.11 -1.03
CA GLU A 277 7.48 -4.87 -1.53
C GLU A 277 6.01 -5.08 -1.86
N TYR A 278 5.66 -6.20 -2.51
CA TYR A 278 4.26 -6.54 -2.72
C TYR A 278 3.54 -6.78 -1.39
N GLU A 279 4.14 -7.56 -0.49
CA GLU A 279 3.53 -7.88 0.81
C GLU A 279 3.22 -6.62 1.62
N ALA A 280 4.18 -5.70 1.72
CA ALA A 280 4.03 -4.43 2.39
C ALA A 280 2.92 -3.59 1.76
N LYS A 281 2.91 -3.49 0.42
CA LYS A 281 1.90 -2.72 -0.30
C LYS A 281 0.51 -3.31 -0.16
N HIS A 282 0.40 -4.64 -0.20
CA HIS A 282 -0.82 -5.36 0.05
C HIS A 282 -1.33 -5.11 1.47
N PHE A 283 -0.46 -5.25 2.47
CA PHE A 283 -0.78 -4.95 3.86
C PHE A 283 -1.34 -3.53 3.99
N PHE A 284 -0.59 -2.51 3.57
CA PHE A 284 -1.00 -1.12 3.79
C PHE A 284 -2.24 -0.72 3.00
N ASN A 285 -2.37 -1.13 1.74
CA ASN A 285 -3.50 -0.71 0.91
C ASN A 285 -4.80 -1.40 1.34
N GLN A 286 -4.74 -2.67 1.73
CA GLN A 286 -5.91 -3.37 2.26
C GLN A 286 -6.30 -2.85 3.64
N THR A 287 -5.33 -2.61 4.56
CA THR A 287 -5.64 -2.06 5.89
C THR A 287 -6.17 -0.64 5.83
N SER A 288 -5.60 0.20 4.97
CA SER A 288 -6.08 1.58 4.80
C SER A 288 -7.52 1.62 4.31
N ASN A 289 -7.86 0.72 3.38
CA ASN A 289 -9.23 0.59 2.92
C ASN A 289 -10.15 0.04 4.02
N SER A 290 -9.79 -1.08 4.66
CA SER A 290 -10.64 -1.73 5.68
C SER A 290 -10.88 -0.87 6.91
N ASN A 291 -9.92 -0.02 7.26
CA ASN A 291 -9.99 0.89 8.41
C ASN A 291 -10.62 2.24 8.05
N ASN A 292 -11.15 2.41 6.84
CA ASN A 292 -11.73 3.67 6.37
C ASN A 292 -10.77 4.86 6.51
N HIS A 293 -9.47 4.67 6.23
CA HIS A 293 -8.55 5.80 6.18
C HIS A 293 -8.99 6.78 5.08
N ILE A 294 -8.84 8.08 5.34
CA ILE A 294 -9.13 9.13 4.35
C ILE A 294 -8.09 9.02 3.23
N LEU A 295 -8.52 8.64 2.03
CA LEU A 295 -7.63 8.55 0.88
C LEU A 295 -7.50 9.94 0.21
N PRO A 296 -6.28 10.43 -0.07
CA PRO A 296 -6.09 11.71 -0.76
C PRO A 296 -6.85 11.75 -2.08
N LEU A 297 -7.60 12.83 -2.32
CA LEU A 297 -8.22 13.08 -3.61
C LEU A 297 -7.23 13.82 -4.51
N VAL A 298 -6.95 13.26 -5.68
CA VAL A 298 -6.20 13.95 -6.72
C VAL A 298 -7.22 14.48 -7.74
N ILE A 299 -7.20 15.80 -7.93
CA ILE A 299 -8.08 16.54 -8.82
C ILE A 299 -7.37 16.79 -10.14
#